data_AF-A0A2N8KYT9-F1
#
_entry.id   AF-A0A2N8KYT9-F1
#
_cell.length_a   1.000
_cell.length_b   1.000
_cell.length_c   1.000
_cell.angle_alpha   90.00
_cell.angle_beta   90.00
_cell.angle_gamma   90.00
#
_symmetry.space_group_name_H-M   'P 1'
#
loop_
_entity.id
_entity.type
_entity.pdbx_description
1 polymer ?
#
loop_
_entity_poly.entity_id
_entity_poly.type
_entity_poly.pdbx_seq_one_letter_code
_entity_poly.pdbx_strand_id
1 'polypeptide(L)'
;MNMPALLTPAPDLRGQLRTGARLASQWRLLLLWLLALALPWLLALLPLWRALAAQLDQSLAAKRLVDGFELPVLAEAVMGLGPNGFGASALLSSVLLLALLLPWLSGCLIAVVRSPQPLGFMALLQGGLREYGRMTRLWLWALCLLGAVAALGGGLMHWVGEKTALMQLEAEADRWSQAVMLFTGLLFLLVHASLDAARARLALEPQRRSVFKAWRLATRDLWRQPRRIGVYLLITALGLLAAALIGLLRVQLAPVGAGSQLLALAMGQLLVLSLVWMRCARVFALAAAGRLD
;
A
#
# COMPACT_ATOMS: atom_id res chain seq x y z
N MET A 1 -21.68 31.43 9.97
CA MET A 1 -22.10 30.02 10.08
C MET A 1 -20.85 29.18 10.33
N ASN A 2 -20.56 28.82 11.60
CA ASN A 2 -19.36 28.04 11.95
C ASN A 2 -19.59 26.58 11.55
N MET A 3 -19.15 26.19 10.34
CA MET A 3 -19.13 24.78 9.99
C MET A 3 -18.10 24.06 10.86
N PRO A 4 -18.47 22.93 11.52
CA PRO A 4 -17.52 22.16 12.29
C PRO A 4 -16.39 21.69 11.37
N ALA A 5 -15.14 21.85 11.82
CA ALA A 5 -13.98 21.38 11.08
C ALA A 5 -14.14 19.89 10.75
N LEU A 6 -13.85 19.51 9.50
CA LEU A 6 -13.95 18.13 9.04
C LEU A 6 -13.22 17.10 9.93
N LEU A 7 -12.13 17.52 10.57
CA LEU A 7 -11.35 16.70 11.48
C LEU A 7 -11.59 17.19 12.91
N THR A 8 -12.53 16.54 13.60
CA THR A 8 -12.85 16.81 15.00
C THR A 8 -11.89 16.05 15.93
N PRO A 9 -11.37 16.68 17.00
CA PRO A 9 -10.60 15.96 18.01
C PRO A 9 -11.48 14.89 18.65
N ALA A 10 -10.97 13.66 18.76
CA ALA A 10 -11.73 12.50 19.23
C ALA A 10 -11.00 11.82 20.39
N PRO A 11 -11.45 12.03 21.65
CA PRO A 11 -10.78 11.50 22.84
C PRO A 11 -10.94 9.98 22.99
N ASP A 12 -11.95 9.40 22.35
CA ASP A 12 -12.29 7.99 22.43
C ASP A 12 -11.90 7.21 21.17
N LEU A 13 -11.69 5.91 21.34
CA LEU A 13 -11.29 5.00 20.27
C LEU A 13 -12.33 4.96 19.13
N ARG A 14 -13.63 4.98 19.47
CA ARG A 14 -14.72 4.94 18.49
C ARG A 14 -14.78 6.22 17.67
N GLY A 15 -14.64 7.39 18.30
CA GLY A 15 -14.57 8.67 17.60
C GLY A 15 -13.39 8.77 16.62
N GLN A 16 -12.21 8.25 17.00
CA GLN A 16 -11.04 8.21 16.12
C GLN A 16 -11.27 7.32 14.90
N LEU A 17 -11.84 6.12 15.09
CA LEU A 17 -12.20 5.22 14.00
C LEU A 17 -13.23 5.84 13.06
N ARG A 18 -14.32 6.41 13.60
CA ARG A 18 -15.39 7.01 12.79
C ARG A 18 -14.88 8.18 11.97
N THR A 19 -14.05 9.03 12.57
CA THR A 19 -13.46 10.19 11.90
C THR A 19 -12.51 9.74 10.80
N GLY A 20 -11.60 8.80 11.10
CA GLY A 20 -10.68 8.23 10.13
C GLY A 20 -11.38 7.57 8.94
N ALA A 21 -12.36 6.71 9.22
CA ALA A 21 -13.17 6.02 8.20
C ALA A 21 -13.97 7.00 7.33
N ARG A 22 -14.63 8.01 7.94
CA ARG A 22 -15.44 8.99 7.22
C ARG A 22 -14.58 9.82 6.26
N LEU A 23 -13.44 10.32 6.72
CA LEU A 23 -12.54 11.12 5.90
C LEU A 23 -11.85 10.28 4.79
N ALA A 24 -11.54 9.02 5.08
CA ALA A 24 -11.00 8.09 4.09
C ALA A 24 -12.00 7.75 2.98
N SER A 25 -13.29 7.87 3.26
CA SER A 25 -14.37 7.58 2.32
C SER A 25 -14.70 8.76 1.38
N GLN A 26 -13.86 9.79 1.34
CA GLN A 26 -13.99 10.86 0.34
C GLN A 26 -13.74 10.28 -1.06
N TRP A 27 -14.82 10.06 -1.82
CA TRP A 27 -14.75 9.43 -3.15
C TRP A 27 -13.78 10.12 -4.10
N ARG A 28 -13.64 11.45 -4.03
CA ARG A 28 -12.68 12.21 -4.86
C ARG A 28 -11.24 11.84 -4.57
N LEU A 29 -10.89 11.65 -3.28
CA LEU A 29 -9.57 11.19 -2.87
C LEU A 29 -9.35 9.76 -3.35
N LEU A 30 -10.32 8.87 -3.13
CA LEU A 30 -10.24 7.47 -3.54
C LEU A 30 -10.09 7.33 -5.06
N LEU A 31 -10.87 8.09 -5.84
CA LEU A 31 -10.77 8.10 -7.30
C LEU A 31 -9.40 8.62 -7.75
N LEU A 32 -8.88 9.67 -7.10
CA LEU A 32 -7.56 10.20 -7.41
C LEU A 32 -6.46 9.17 -7.20
N TRP A 33 -6.50 8.45 -6.07
CA TRP A 33 -5.57 7.36 -5.78
C TRP A 33 -5.72 6.21 -6.78
N LEU A 34 -6.95 5.84 -7.13
CA LEU A 34 -7.22 4.79 -8.10
C LEU A 34 -6.61 5.12 -9.47
N LEU A 35 -6.89 6.31 -10.00
CA LEU A 35 -6.37 6.76 -11.29
C LEU A 35 -4.84 6.89 -11.27
N ALA A 36 -4.28 7.43 -10.18
CA ALA A 36 -2.84 7.56 -10.04
C ALA A 36 -2.13 6.20 -9.98
N LEU A 37 -2.69 5.21 -9.29
CA LEU A 37 -2.11 3.86 -9.22
C LEU A 37 -2.37 3.04 -10.49
N ALA A 38 -3.44 3.32 -11.23
CA ALA A 38 -3.72 2.70 -12.51
C ALA A 38 -2.71 3.11 -13.60
N LEU A 39 -2.15 4.33 -13.55
CA LEU A 39 -1.20 4.83 -14.56
C LEU A 39 0.07 3.97 -14.67
N PRO A 40 0.85 3.73 -13.60
CA PRO A 40 2.00 2.81 -13.63
C PRO A 40 1.62 1.41 -14.10
N TRP A 41 0.46 0.91 -13.67
CA TRP A 41 -0.02 -0.41 -14.05
C TRP A 41 -0.29 -0.51 -15.55
N LEU A 42 -0.95 0.49 -16.15
CA LEU A 42 -1.19 0.53 -17.60
C LEU A 42 0.11 0.62 -18.39
N LEU A 43 1.09 1.40 -17.91
CA LEU A 43 2.41 1.51 -18.55
C LEU A 43 3.17 0.18 -18.56
N ALA A 44 3.05 -0.62 -17.50
CA ALA A 44 3.68 -1.94 -17.44
C ALA A 44 2.88 -3.01 -18.21
N LEU A 45 1.55 -2.95 -18.16
CA LEU A 45 0.66 -3.98 -18.71
C LEU A 45 0.56 -3.91 -20.24
N LEU A 46 0.52 -2.71 -20.83
CA LEU A 46 0.42 -2.57 -22.29
C LEU A 46 1.53 -3.27 -23.08
N PRO A 47 2.83 -3.09 -22.77
CA PRO A 47 3.90 -3.79 -23.49
C PRO A 47 3.87 -5.29 -23.21
N LEU A 48 3.56 -5.70 -21.98
CA LEU A 48 3.38 -7.12 -21.65
C LEU A 48 2.27 -7.75 -22.49
N TRP A 49 1.12 -7.07 -22.57
CA TRP A 49 -0.03 -7.52 -23.35
C TRP A 49 0.32 -7.67 -24.83
N ARG A 50 1.01 -6.68 -25.42
CA ARG A 50 1.45 -6.75 -26.81
C ARG A 50 2.43 -7.88 -27.07
N ALA A 51 3.36 -8.09 -26.15
CA ALA A 51 4.36 -9.14 -26.28
C ALA A 51 3.73 -10.54 -26.16
N LEU A 52 2.79 -10.71 -25.22
CA LEU A 52 1.99 -11.93 -25.10
C LEU A 52 1.09 -12.15 -26.31
N ALA A 53 0.40 -11.11 -26.80
CA ALA A 53 -0.44 -11.21 -28.00
C ALA A 53 0.37 -11.63 -29.23
N ALA A 54 1.56 -11.05 -29.43
CA ALA A 54 2.44 -11.44 -30.54
C ALA A 54 2.83 -12.93 -30.52
N GLN A 55 2.95 -13.54 -29.35
CA GLN A 55 3.27 -14.96 -29.22
C GLN A 55 2.04 -15.87 -29.24
N LEU A 56 0.97 -15.46 -28.57
CA LEU A 56 -0.22 -16.27 -28.37
C LEU A 56 -1.17 -16.22 -29.57
N ASP A 57 -1.31 -15.09 -30.26
CA ASP A 57 -2.22 -14.96 -31.39
C ASP A 57 -1.82 -15.85 -32.58
N GLN A 58 -0.55 -16.26 -32.65
CA GLN A 58 -0.01 -17.16 -33.67
C GLN A 58 0.17 -18.61 -33.19
N SER A 59 -0.12 -18.89 -31.92
CA SER A 59 0.22 -20.14 -31.25
C SER A 59 -1.02 -21.01 -31.00
N LEU A 60 -0.92 -22.30 -31.33
CA LEU A 60 -1.92 -23.32 -30.95
C LEU A 60 -2.06 -23.46 -29.42
N ALA A 61 -1.08 -22.99 -28.63
CA ALA A 61 -1.13 -23.00 -27.17
C ALA A 61 -2.15 -22.01 -26.59
N ALA A 62 -2.56 -20.97 -27.33
CA ALA A 62 -3.61 -20.06 -26.89
C ALA A 62 -4.94 -20.77 -26.64
N LYS A 63 -5.26 -21.79 -27.45
CA LYS A 63 -6.47 -22.60 -27.27
C LYS A 63 -6.41 -23.44 -25.99
N ARG A 64 -5.24 -23.98 -25.65
CA ARG A 64 -5.01 -24.71 -24.39
C ARG A 64 -5.17 -23.82 -23.16
N LEU A 65 -4.66 -22.59 -23.20
CA LEU A 65 -4.84 -21.61 -22.12
C LEU A 65 -6.31 -21.21 -21.89
N VAL A 66 -7.13 -21.26 -22.94
CA VAL A 66 -8.57 -20.98 -22.86
C VAL A 66 -9.34 -22.21 -22.33
N ASP A 67 -8.96 -23.41 -22.74
CA ASP A 67 -9.61 -24.66 -22.32
C ASP A 67 -9.23 -25.06 -20.89
N GLY A 68 -8.06 -24.64 -20.40
CA GLY A 68 -7.61 -24.80 -19.03
C GLY A 68 -6.42 -23.91 -18.72
N PHE A 69 -6.50 -23.11 -17.65
CA PHE A 69 -5.35 -22.31 -17.21
C PHE A 69 -4.28 -23.24 -16.63
N GLU A 70 -3.28 -23.59 -17.45
CA GLU A 70 -2.12 -24.37 -17.03
C GLU A 70 -0.94 -23.44 -16.73
N LEU A 71 -0.54 -23.39 -15.45
CA LEU A 71 0.58 -22.58 -14.97
C LEU A 71 1.90 -22.85 -15.75
N PRO A 72 2.22 -24.10 -16.14
CA PRO A 72 3.40 -24.39 -16.97
C PRO A 72 3.35 -23.73 -18.35
N VAL A 73 2.19 -23.73 -19.01
CA VAL A 73 2.00 -23.13 -20.35
C VAL A 73 2.17 -21.61 -20.28
N LEU A 74 1.69 -20.98 -19.21
CA LEU A 74 1.95 -19.56 -18.95
C LEU A 74 3.44 -19.29 -18.70
N ALA A 75 4.11 -20.13 -17.91
CA ALA A 75 5.53 -19.98 -17.62
C ALA A 75 6.38 -20.10 -18.88
N GLU A 76 6.08 -21.05 -19.76
CA GLU A 76 6.71 -21.20 -21.07
C GLU A 76 6.48 -19.97 -21.96
N ALA A 77 5.24 -19.46 -22.02
CA ALA A 77 4.93 -18.24 -22.77
C ALA A 77 5.72 -17.03 -22.24
N VAL A 78 5.88 -16.90 -20.92
CA VAL A 78 6.67 -15.81 -20.31
C VAL A 78 8.17 -15.99 -20.57
N MET A 79 8.71 -17.21 -20.43
CA MET A 79 10.11 -17.51 -20.74
C MET A 79 10.42 -17.30 -22.23
N GLY A 80 9.45 -17.57 -23.10
CA GLY A 80 9.53 -17.35 -24.54
C GLY A 80 9.63 -15.89 -24.95
N LEU A 81 9.29 -14.92 -24.08
CA LEU A 81 9.42 -13.48 -24.36
C LEU A 81 10.88 -13.04 -24.57
N GLY A 82 11.85 -13.86 -24.13
CA GLY A 82 13.27 -13.55 -24.23
C GLY A 82 13.67 -12.27 -23.48
N PRO A 83 14.96 -11.92 -23.47
CA PRO A 83 15.45 -10.73 -22.75
C PRO A 83 14.96 -9.39 -23.33
N ASN A 84 14.39 -9.38 -24.55
CA ASN A 84 13.96 -8.18 -25.26
C ASN A 84 12.43 -8.03 -25.41
N GLY A 85 11.64 -9.10 -25.25
CA GLY A 85 10.18 -9.06 -25.50
C GLY A 85 9.40 -8.38 -24.38
N PHE A 86 9.97 -8.34 -23.18
CA PHE A 86 9.44 -7.56 -22.09
C PHE A 86 10.42 -6.43 -21.77
N GLY A 87 10.11 -5.22 -22.25
CA GLY A 87 11.02 -4.08 -22.15
C GLY A 87 11.32 -3.75 -20.68
N ALA A 88 12.52 -4.07 -20.20
CA ALA A 88 13.01 -3.67 -18.89
C ALA A 88 12.87 -2.15 -18.67
N SER A 89 12.94 -1.37 -19.76
CA SER A 89 12.63 0.05 -19.80
C SER A 89 11.20 0.38 -19.38
N ALA A 90 10.18 -0.37 -19.84
CA ALA A 90 8.79 -0.15 -19.47
C ALA A 90 8.54 -0.46 -17.99
N LEU A 91 9.12 -1.54 -17.45
CA LEU A 91 9.09 -1.77 -16.01
C LEU A 91 9.74 -0.64 -15.25
N LEU A 92 10.96 -0.28 -15.63
CA LEU A 92 11.70 0.78 -14.95
C LEU A 92 10.90 2.09 -14.98
N SER A 93 10.33 2.47 -16.12
CA SER A 93 9.46 3.65 -16.23
C SER A 93 8.22 3.55 -15.35
N SER A 94 7.58 2.38 -15.27
CA SER A 94 6.41 2.18 -14.39
C SER A 94 6.76 2.31 -12.90
N VAL A 95 7.89 1.71 -12.49
CA VAL A 95 8.40 1.78 -11.11
C VAL A 95 8.80 3.21 -10.76
N LEU A 96 9.48 3.92 -11.65
CA LEU A 96 9.86 5.32 -11.47
C LEU A 96 8.62 6.21 -11.38
N LEU A 97 7.62 6.00 -12.23
CA LEU A 97 6.36 6.75 -12.15
C LEU A 97 5.65 6.49 -10.82
N LEU A 98 5.54 5.23 -10.39
CA LEU A 98 4.95 4.89 -9.09
C LEU A 98 5.72 5.56 -7.95
N ALA A 99 7.04 5.49 -7.96
CA ALA A 99 7.91 6.13 -6.97
C ALA A 99 7.69 7.65 -6.90
N LEU A 100 7.47 8.29 -8.05
CA LEU A 100 7.18 9.73 -8.14
C LEU A 100 5.76 10.08 -7.66
N LEU A 101 4.77 9.21 -7.91
CA LEU A 101 3.39 9.46 -7.51
C LEU A 101 3.14 9.26 -6.01
N LEU A 102 3.88 8.37 -5.35
CA LEU A 102 3.67 8.05 -3.92
C LEU A 102 3.83 9.25 -2.96
N PRO A 103 4.88 10.10 -3.08
CA PRO A 103 4.99 11.34 -2.30
C PRO A 103 3.84 12.29 -2.56
N TRP A 104 3.44 12.45 -3.82
CA TRP A 104 2.36 13.34 -4.22
C TRP A 104 1.00 12.90 -3.64
N LEU A 105 0.67 11.62 -3.75
CA LEU A 105 -0.53 11.04 -3.17
C LEU A 105 -0.57 11.18 -1.63
N SER A 106 0.58 11.04 -0.98
CA SER A 106 0.72 11.29 0.45
C SER A 106 0.50 12.78 0.79
N GLY A 107 0.89 13.69 -0.10
CA GLY A 107 0.59 15.12 0.00
C GLY A 107 -0.91 15.42 -0.11
N CYS A 108 -1.62 14.78 -1.05
CA CYS A 108 -3.08 14.91 -1.20
C CYS A 108 -3.81 14.50 0.08
N LEU A 109 -3.36 13.43 0.74
CA LEU A 109 -3.87 13.00 2.04
C LEU A 109 -3.69 14.11 3.10
N ILE A 110 -2.51 14.72 3.18
CA ILE A 110 -2.24 15.82 4.13
C ILE A 110 -3.11 17.05 3.84
N ALA A 111 -3.34 17.36 2.57
CA ALA A 111 -4.22 18.45 2.18
C ALA A 111 -5.64 18.26 2.74
N VAL A 112 -6.17 17.03 2.73
CA VAL A 112 -7.47 16.69 3.33
C VAL A 112 -7.46 16.90 4.84
N VAL A 113 -6.44 16.45 5.57
CA VAL A 113 -6.33 16.62 7.04
C VAL A 113 -6.39 18.09 7.46
N ARG A 114 -5.79 18.97 6.65
CA ARG A 114 -5.70 20.40 6.94
C ARG A 114 -6.93 21.20 6.51
N SER A 115 -7.75 20.62 5.64
CA SER A 115 -8.85 21.36 5.05
C SER A 115 -10.09 21.30 5.95
N PRO A 116 -10.72 22.45 6.26
CA PRO A 116 -11.94 22.47 7.05
C PRO A 116 -13.15 21.92 6.28
N GLN A 117 -13.06 21.82 4.95
CA GLN A 117 -14.12 21.41 4.04
C GLN A 117 -13.63 20.34 3.05
N PRO A 118 -14.55 19.52 2.49
CA PRO A 118 -14.18 18.47 1.56
C PRO A 118 -13.59 19.08 0.29
N LEU A 119 -12.38 18.68 -0.06
CA LEU A 119 -11.65 19.27 -1.19
C LEU A 119 -12.22 18.82 -2.54
N GLY A 120 -12.27 19.75 -3.49
CA GLY A 120 -12.45 19.44 -4.91
C GLY A 120 -11.19 18.83 -5.54
N PHE A 121 -11.31 18.28 -6.76
CA PHE A 121 -10.17 17.66 -7.46
C PHE A 121 -8.98 18.61 -7.58
N MET A 122 -9.16 19.81 -8.12
CA MET A 122 -8.06 20.77 -8.30
C MET A 122 -7.38 21.14 -6.98
N ALA A 123 -8.16 21.30 -5.91
CA ALA A 123 -7.60 21.60 -4.59
C ALA A 123 -6.82 20.41 -4.01
N LEU A 124 -7.24 19.16 -4.28
CA LEU A 124 -6.46 17.97 -3.96
C LEU A 124 -5.14 17.92 -4.72
N LEU A 125 -5.17 18.14 -6.04
CA LEU A 125 -3.96 18.13 -6.89
C LEU A 125 -2.95 19.18 -6.42
N GLN A 126 -3.41 20.43 -6.22
CA GLN A 126 -2.58 21.53 -5.73
C GLN A 126 -2.06 21.27 -4.31
N GLY A 127 -2.91 20.72 -3.43
CA GLY A 127 -2.51 20.33 -2.09
C GLY A 127 -1.42 19.26 -2.07
N GLY A 128 -1.53 18.28 -2.96
CA GLY A 128 -0.50 17.26 -3.18
C GLY A 128 0.83 17.85 -3.64
N LEU A 129 0.80 18.75 -4.61
CA LEU A 129 2.01 19.40 -5.15
C LEU A 129 2.70 20.30 -4.11
N ARG A 130 1.93 21.05 -3.32
CA ARG A 130 2.46 21.91 -2.24
C ARG A 130 3.24 21.11 -1.20
N GLU A 131 2.82 19.87 -0.95
CA GLU A 131 3.45 19.00 0.05
C GLU A 131 4.44 17.99 -0.50
N TYR A 132 4.67 18.02 -1.81
CA TYR A 132 5.48 17.05 -2.53
C TYR A 132 6.87 16.92 -1.91
N GLY A 133 7.64 18.01 -1.85
CA GLY A 133 9.03 17.97 -1.38
C GLY A 133 9.18 17.48 0.07
N ARG A 134 8.21 17.78 0.95
CA ARG A 134 8.22 17.28 2.33
C ARG A 134 7.91 15.80 2.38
N MET A 135 6.94 15.34 1.60
CA MET A 135 6.59 13.93 1.52
C MET A 135 7.66 13.10 0.82
N THR A 136 8.39 13.66 -0.14
CA THR A 136 9.54 12.99 -0.78
C THR A 136 10.65 12.74 0.22
N ARG A 137 10.99 13.72 1.06
CA ARG A 137 11.96 13.51 2.16
C ARG A 137 11.52 12.42 3.13
N LEU A 138 10.23 12.35 3.46
CA LEU A 138 9.69 11.27 4.29
C LEU A 138 9.68 9.93 3.57
N TRP A 139 9.45 9.91 2.27
CA TRP A 139 9.49 8.70 1.46
C TRP A 139 10.92 8.15 1.35
N LEU A 140 11.93 9.01 1.15
CA LEU A 140 13.34 8.62 1.21
C LEU A 140 13.70 8.04 2.59
N TRP A 141 13.26 8.69 3.67
CA TRP A 141 13.47 8.16 5.02
C TRP A 141 12.74 6.82 5.24
N ALA A 142 11.53 6.67 4.69
CA ALA A 142 10.79 5.42 4.73
C ALA A 142 11.53 4.30 3.98
N LEU A 143 12.11 4.58 2.82
CA LEU A 143 12.94 3.62 2.09
C LEU A 143 14.14 3.18 2.93
N CYS A 144 14.83 4.11 3.61
CA CYS A 144 15.93 3.74 4.50
C CYS A 144 15.47 2.80 5.62
N LEU A 145 14.36 3.11 6.29
CA LEU A 145 13.84 2.28 7.38
C LEU A 145 13.36 0.90 6.90
N LEU A 146 12.61 0.86 5.81
CA LEU A 146 12.10 -0.39 5.24
C LEU A 146 13.24 -1.24 4.68
N GLY A 147 14.25 -0.61 4.06
CA GLY A 147 15.48 -1.28 3.64
C GLY A 147 16.24 -1.89 4.80
N ALA A 148 16.33 -1.19 5.94
CA ALA A 148 16.94 -1.74 7.16
C ALA A 148 16.16 -2.96 7.69
N VAL A 149 14.83 -2.91 7.71
CA VAL A 149 14.01 -4.07 8.11
C VAL A 149 14.18 -5.25 7.16
N ALA A 150 14.19 -5.00 5.85
CA ALA A 150 14.40 -6.04 4.84
C ALA A 150 15.79 -6.68 4.97
N ALA A 151 16.84 -5.88 5.16
CA ALA A 151 18.20 -6.37 5.37
C ALA A 151 18.32 -7.20 6.65
N LEU A 152 17.72 -6.75 7.76
CA LEU A 152 17.70 -7.51 9.01
C LEU A 152 16.93 -8.81 8.88
N GLY A 153 15.73 -8.78 8.28
CA GLY A 153 14.92 -9.98 8.07
C GLY A 153 15.61 -11.00 7.16
N GLY A 154 16.21 -10.53 6.06
CA GLY A 154 16.99 -11.38 5.16
C GLY A 154 18.24 -11.98 5.83
N GLY A 155 18.96 -11.18 6.63
CA GLY A 155 20.11 -11.65 7.40
C GLY A 155 19.74 -12.70 8.45
N LEU A 156 18.64 -12.49 9.18
CA LEU A 156 18.13 -13.47 10.14
C LEU A 156 17.67 -14.76 9.45
N MET A 157 17.01 -14.67 8.31
CA MET A 157 16.59 -15.85 7.53
C MET A 157 17.79 -16.64 7.01
N HIS A 158 18.83 -15.96 6.52
CA HIS A 158 20.06 -16.60 6.10
C HIS A 158 20.74 -17.33 7.27
N TRP A 159 20.82 -16.68 8.44
CA TRP A 159 21.37 -17.28 9.66
C TRP A 159 20.58 -18.51 10.12
N VAL A 160 19.24 -18.47 10.04
CA VAL A 160 18.41 -19.65 10.30
C VAL A 160 18.76 -20.76 9.30
N GLY A 161 18.84 -20.46 8.00
CA GLY A 161 19.22 -21.43 6.96
C GLY A 161 20.54 -22.17 7.25
N GLU A 162 21.57 -21.45 7.68
CA GLU A 162 22.85 -22.04 8.08
C GLU A 162 22.73 -22.95 9.31
N LYS A 163 21.92 -22.55 10.30
CA LYS A 163 21.69 -23.35 11.52
C LYS A 163 20.80 -24.55 11.28
N THR A 164 19.85 -24.46 10.37
CA THR A 164 18.96 -25.59 10.01
C THR A 164 19.70 -26.73 9.35
N ALA A 165 20.81 -26.46 8.65
CA ALA A 165 21.68 -27.49 8.10
C ALA A 165 22.36 -28.36 9.18
N LEU A 166 22.37 -27.90 10.44
CA LEU A 166 22.93 -28.62 11.59
C LEU A 166 21.86 -29.23 12.50
N MET A 167 20.57 -28.96 12.26
CA MET A 167 19.46 -29.46 13.06
C MET A 167 19.00 -30.82 12.56
N GLN A 168 18.83 -31.79 13.46
CA GLN A 168 18.41 -33.15 13.12
C GLN A 168 16.90 -33.29 12.86
N LEU A 169 16.08 -32.31 13.26
CA LEU A 169 14.63 -32.32 13.07
C LEU A 169 14.16 -31.16 12.20
N GLU A 170 13.44 -31.49 11.12
CA GLU A 170 12.81 -30.52 10.21
C GLU A 170 11.79 -29.61 10.93
N ALA A 171 11.06 -30.16 11.92
CA ALA A 171 10.11 -29.38 12.72
C ALA A 171 10.77 -28.29 13.60
N GLU A 172 12.05 -28.40 13.92
CA GLU A 172 12.79 -27.33 14.60
C GLU A 172 13.17 -26.22 13.63
N ALA A 173 13.64 -26.60 12.43
CA ALA A 173 13.99 -25.67 11.37
C ALA A 173 12.80 -24.78 10.97
N ASP A 174 11.62 -25.38 10.79
CA ASP A 174 10.41 -24.66 10.43
C ASP A 174 9.97 -23.67 11.51
N ARG A 175 10.06 -24.04 12.79
CA ARG A 175 9.70 -23.15 13.91
C ARG A 175 10.57 -21.89 13.94
N TRP A 176 11.88 -22.02 13.70
CA TRP A 176 12.79 -20.87 13.67
C TRP A 176 12.52 -19.96 12.47
N SER A 177 12.29 -20.54 11.29
CA SER A 177 11.91 -19.79 10.09
C SER A 177 10.61 -19.00 10.31
N GLN A 178 9.57 -19.65 10.86
CA GLN A 178 8.31 -19.00 11.19
C GLN A 178 8.50 -17.89 12.24
N ALA A 179 9.33 -18.09 13.26
CA ALA A 179 9.62 -17.08 14.27
C ALA A 179 10.31 -15.85 13.68
N VAL A 180 11.30 -16.03 12.79
CA VAL A 180 11.97 -14.92 12.09
C VAL A 180 11.00 -14.19 11.16
N MET A 181 10.15 -14.91 10.45
CA MET A 181 9.11 -14.32 9.59
C MET A 181 8.14 -13.47 10.41
N LEU A 182 7.65 -14.00 11.54
CA LEU A 182 6.75 -13.29 12.44
C LEU A 182 7.41 -12.03 13.02
N PHE A 183 8.66 -12.15 13.49
CA PHE A 183 9.44 -11.04 14.02
C PHE A 183 9.65 -9.94 12.97
N THR A 184 10.07 -10.32 11.75
CA THR A 184 10.29 -9.38 10.64
C THR A 184 8.99 -8.70 10.23
N GLY A 185 7.89 -9.45 10.15
CA GLY A 185 6.56 -8.92 9.85
C GLY A 185 6.06 -7.93 10.90
N LEU A 186 6.27 -8.23 12.20
CA LEU A 186 5.93 -7.32 13.29
C LEU A 186 6.79 -6.04 13.24
N LEU A 187 8.09 -6.17 12.99
CA LEU A 187 8.99 -5.02 12.86
C LEU A 187 8.59 -4.14 11.67
N PHE A 188 8.26 -4.74 10.53
CA PHE A 188 7.73 -4.05 9.35
C PHE A 188 6.45 -3.28 9.68
N LEU A 189 5.50 -3.90 10.37
CA LEU A 189 4.26 -3.28 10.80
C LEU A 189 4.50 -2.07 11.72
N LEU A 190 5.43 -2.18 12.68
CA LEU A 190 5.80 -1.10 13.59
C LEU A 190 6.47 0.07 12.86
N VAL A 191 7.37 -0.21 11.91
CA VAL A 191 7.97 0.82 11.06
C VAL A 191 6.89 1.53 10.25
N HIS A 192 5.97 0.78 9.64
CA HIS A 192 4.83 1.35 8.91
C HIS A 192 3.94 2.24 9.80
N ALA A 193 3.63 1.79 11.02
CA ALA A 193 2.87 2.57 11.99
C ALA A 193 3.58 3.88 12.36
N SER A 194 4.89 3.83 12.57
CA SER A 194 5.71 5.01 12.89
C SER A 194 5.74 6.03 11.75
N LEU A 195 5.76 5.57 10.50
CA LEU A 195 5.73 6.41 9.30
C LEU A 195 4.35 7.07 9.11
N ASP A 196 3.26 6.32 9.33
CA ASP A 196 1.90 6.87 9.28
C ASP A 196 1.66 7.90 10.40
N ALA A 197 2.20 7.66 11.60
CA ALA A 197 2.20 8.64 12.69
C ALA A 197 3.00 9.91 12.34
N ALA A 198 4.16 9.76 11.69
CA ALA A 198 4.94 10.90 11.20
C ALA A 198 4.16 11.73 10.15
N ARG A 199 3.43 11.08 9.24
CA ARG A 199 2.55 11.76 8.26
C ARG A 199 1.45 12.55 8.96
N ALA A 200 0.78 11.93 9.93
CA ALA A 200 -0.25 12.59 10.72
C ALA A 200 0.31 13.82 11.44
N ARG A 201 1.48 13.71 12.08
CA ARG A 201 2.13 14.82 12.76
C ARG A 201 2.52 15.95 11.81
N LEU A 202 3.14 15.64 10.67
CA LEU A 202 3.48 16.64 9.64
C LEU A 202 2.23 17.32 9.08
N ALA A 203 1.08 16.63 9.07
CA ALA A 203 -0.18 17.25 8.69
C ALA A 203 -0.66 18.28 9.73
N LEU A 204 -0.47 18.00 11.02
CA LEU A 204 -0.87 18.89 12.13
C LEU A 204 0.10 20.06 12.36
N GLU A 205 1.39 19.92 12.05
CA GLU A 205 2.42 20.93 12.32
C GLU A 205 3.09 21.45 11.01
N PRO A 206 2.46 22.38 10.26
CA PRO A 206 2.96 22.82 8.94
C PRO A 206 4.33 23.48 8.97
N GLN A 207 4.69 24.13 10.08
CA GLN A 207 5.94 24.86 10.22
C GLN A 207 7.16 23.95 10.37
N ARG A 208 6.98 22.65 10.67
CA ARG A 208 8.11 21.72 10.84
C ARG A 208 8.75 21.36 9.50
N ARG A 209 10.01 21.75 9.35
CA ARG A 209 10.84 21.44 8.17
C ARG A 209 11.55 20.09 8.26
N SER A 210 11.94 19.66 9.47
CA SER A 210 12.72 18.42 9.67
C SER A 210 11.81 17.20 9.81
N VAL A 211 11.88 16.32 8.80
CA VAL A 211 11.14 15.06 8.76
C VAL A 211 11.62 14.09 9.84
N PHE A 212 12.94 13.98 10.04
CA PHE A 212 13.50 13.09 11.06
C PHE A 212 13.02 13.47 12.48
N LYS A 213 13.04 14.76 12.82
CA LYS A 213 12.52 15.22 14.12
C LYS A 213 11.03 14.93 14.27
N ALA A 214 10.24 15.15 13.21
CA ALA A 214 8.80 14.85 13.22
C ALA A 214 8.54 13.35 13.40
N TRP A 215 9.27 12.49 12.69
CA TRP A 215 9.20 11.04 12.84
C TRP A 215 9.58 10.61 14.25
N ARG A 216 10.74 11.03 14.77
CA ARG A 216 11.20 10.66 16.12
C ARG A 216 10.17 10.99 17.20
N LEU A 217 9.59 12.19 17.14
CA LEU A 217 8.56 12.63 18.09
C LEU A 217 7.27 11.83 17.92
N ALA A 218 6.79 11.66 16.67
CA ALA A 218 5.59 10.86 16.39
C ALA A 218 5.74 9.41 16.86
N THR A 219 6.90 8.79 16.63
CA THR A 219 7.24 7.45 17.10
C THR A 219 7.20 7.39 18.62
N ARG A 220 7.86 8.34 19.31
CA ARG A 220 7.84 8.40 20.78
C ARG A 220 6.41 8.51 21.32
N ASP A 221 5.58 9.35 20.72
CA ASP A 221 4.21 9.58 21.17
C ASP A 221 3.32 8.36 20.87
N LEU A 222 3.57 7.64 19.77
CA LEU A 222 2.92 6.37 19.46
C LEU A 222 3.20 5.30 20.53
N TRP A 223 4.47 5.18 20.97
CA TRP A 223 4.86 4.24 22.02
C TRP A 223 4.34 4.61 23.42
N ARG A 224 4.19 5.90 23.70
CA ARG A 224 3.64 6.38 24.98
C ARG A 224 2.13 6.20 25.08
N GLN A 225 1.42 6.08 23.95
CA GLN A 225 -0.03 6.02 23.91
C GLN A 225 -0.49 4.72 23.22
N PRO A 226 -0.57 3.58 23.94
CA PRO A 226 -0.89 2.27 23.34
C PRO A 226 -2.25 2.24 22.65
N ARG A 227 -3.18 3.13 23.04
CA ARG A 227 -4.48 3.31 22.37
C ARG A 227 -4.33 3.66 20.88
N ARG A 228 -3.31 4.47 20.51
CA ARG A 228 -3.04 4.83 19.11
C ARG A 228 -2.59 3.63 18.29
N ILE A 229 -1.81 2.74 18.89
CA ILE A 229 -1.41 1.46 18.28
C ILE A 229 -2.66 0.59 18.09
N GLY A 230 -3.54 0.48 19.10
CA GLY A 230 -4.79 -0.28 19.00
C GLY A 230 -5.68 0.18 17.84
N VAL A 231 -5.88 1.49 17.66
CA VAL A 231 -6.63 2.05 16.52
C VAL A 231 -5.96 1.72 15.19
N TYR A 232 -4.64 1.87 15.10
CA TYR A 232 -3.88 1.55 13.90
C TYR A 232 -4.02 0.09 13.49
N LEU A 233 -3.88 -0.82 14.46
CA LEU A 233 -4.00 -2.25 14.25
C LEU A 233 -5.42 -2.64 13.85
N LEU A 234 -6.44 -2.07 14.49
CA LEU A 234 -7.84 -2.37 14.16
C LEU A 234 -8.21 -1.93 12.74
N ILE A 235 -7.82 -0.73 12.32
CA ILE A 235 -8.04 -0.27 10.94
C ILE A 235 -7.28 -1.16 9.95
N THR A 236 -6.05 -1.56 10.29
CA THR A 236 -5.25 -2.47 9.45
C THR A 236 -5.93 -3.83 9.32
N ALA A 237 -6.41 -4.41 10.42
CA ALA A 237 -7.11 -5.68 10.42
C ALA A 237 -8.39 -5.61 9.58
N LEU A 238 -9.21 -4.57 9.75
CA LEU A 238 -10.43 -4.38 8.96
C LEU A 238 -10.17 -4.20 7.46
N GLY A 239 -9.15 -3.40 7.11
CA GLY A 239 -8.76 -3.19 5.72
C GLY A 239 -8.22 -4.46 5.05
N LEU A 240 -7.37 -5.21 5.75
CA LEU A 240 -6.86 -6.49 5.27
C LEU A 240 -7.96 -7.55 5.16
N LEU A 241 -8.88 -7.61 6.13
CA LEU A 241 -10.04 -8.51 6.06
C LEU A 241 -10.90 -8.18 4.84
N ALA A 242 -11.22 -6.91 4.60
CA ALA A 242 -11.97 -6.49 3.42
C ALA A 242 -11.25 -6.86 2.12
N ALA A 243 -9.94 -6.60 2.04
CA ALA A 243 -9.12 -6.98 0.88
C ALA A 243 -9.07 -8.50 0.67
N ALA A 244 -8.96 -9.28 1.75
CA ALA A 244 -8.96 -10.74 1.71
C ALA A 244 -10.30 -11.30 1.23
N LEU A 245 -11.43 -10.79 1.75
CA LEU A 245 -12.77 -11.19 1.30
C LEU A 245 -12.99 -10.88 -0.19
N ILE A 246 -12.60 -9.68 -0.64
CA ILE A 246 -12.66 -9.31 -2.07
C ILE A 246 -11.77 -10.24 -2.91
N GLY A 247 -10.57 -10.56 -2.43
CA GLY A 247 -9.65 -11.49 -3.07
C GLY A 247 -10.23 -12.90 -3.21
N LEU A 248 -10.83 -13.43 -2.15
CA LEU A 248 -11.47 -14.75 -2.14
C LEU A 248 -12.67 -14.79 -3.10
N LEU A 249 -13.50 -13.75 -3.12
CA LEU A 249 -14.60 -13.63 -4.08
C LEU A 249 -14.08 -13.58 -5.51
N ARG A 250 -12.98 -12.87 -5.76
CA ARG A 250 -12.36 -12.77 -7.09
C ARG A 250 -11.84 -14.12 -7.59
N VAL A 251 -11.27 -14.96 -6.72
CA VAL A 251 -10.77 -16.30 -7.10
C VAL A 251 -11.90 -17.25 -7.49
N GLN A 252 -13.09 -17.06 -6.93
CA GLN A 252 -14.27 -17.88 -7.25
C GLN A 252 -14.96 -17.48 -8.57
N LEU A 253 -14.54 -16.37 -9.20
CA LEU A 253 -15.10 -15.96 -10.49
C LEU A 253 -14.58 -16.86 -11.61
N ALA A 254 -15.45 -17.76 -12.09
CA ALA A 254 -15.17 -18.53 -13.30
C ALA A 254 -15.01 -17.58 -14.49
N PRO A 255 -13.94 -17.70 -15.30
CA PRO A 255 -13.65 -16.81 -16.43
C PRO A 255 -14.53 -17.14 -17.65
N VAL A 256 -15.86 -17.10 -17.49
CA VAL A 256 -16.80 -17.38 -18.57
C VAL A 256 -17.34 -16.05 -19.13
N GLY A 257 -16.90 -15.70 -20.34
CA GLY A 257 -17.41 -14.56 -21.11
C GLY A 257 -16.96 -13.16 -20.64
N ALA A 258 -17.31 -12.14 -21.43
CA ALA A 258 -16.89 -10.75 -21.19
C ALA A 258 -17.40 -10.16 -19.86
N GLY A 259 -18.57 -10.60 -19.39
CA GLY A 259 -19.16 -10.13 -18.12
C GLY A 259 -18.33 -10.51 -16.90
N SER A 260 -17.82 -11.75 -16.84
CA SER A 260 -16.97 -12.21 -15.73
C SER A 260 -15.60 -11.50 -15.73
N GLN A 261 -15.07 -11.17 -16.91
CA GLN A 261 -13.84 -10.38 -17.06
C GLN A 261 -13.99 -8.96 -16.50
N LEU A 262 -15.08 -8.27 -16.86
CA LEU A 262 -15.38 -6.93 -16.32
C LEU A 262 -15.56 -6.96 -14.80
N LEU A 263 -16.23 -7.99 -14.28
CA LEU A 263 -16.40 -8.18 -12.84
C LEU A 263 -15.06 -8.45 -12.14
N ALA A 264 -14.20 -9.28 -12.72
CA ALA A 264 -12.86 -9.55 -12.18
C ALA A 264 -11.98 -8.30 -12.16
N LEU A 265 -12.10 -7.43 -13.17
CA LEU A 265 -11.46 -6.12 -13.20
C LEU A 265 -12.01 -5.20 -12.10
N ALA A 266 -13.33 -5.12 -11.97
CA ALA A 266 -13.97 -4.32 -10.92
C ALA A 266 -13.57 -4.78 -9.51
N MET A 267 -13.52 -6.09 -9.26
CA MET A 267 -13.03 -6.67 -8.00
C MET A 267 -11.55 -6.32 -7.75
N GLY A 268 -10.71 -6.34 -8.78
CA GLY A 268 -9.32 -5.89 -8.69
C GLY A 268 -9.22 -4.43 -8.27
N GLN A 269 -10.02 -3.54 -8.85
CA GLN A 269 -10.06 -2.13 -8.48
C GLN A 269 -10.61 -1.92 -7.05
N LEU A 270 -11.62 -2.69 -6.64
CA LEU A 270 -12.14 -2.67 -5.26
C LEU A 270 -11.10 -3.11 -4.24
N LEU A 271 -10.26 -4.10 -4.57
CA LEU A 271 -9.15 -4.52 -3.72
C LEU A 271 -8.15 -3.38 -3.53
N VAL A 272 -7.76 -2.70 -4.61
CA VAL A 272 -6.87 -1.52 -4.55
C VAL A 272 -7.51 -0.42 -3.69
N LEU A 273 -8.80 -0.12 -3.91
CA LEU A 273 -9.53 0.87 -3.13
C LEU A 273 -9.59 0.53 -1.65
N SER A 274 -9.76 -0.74 -1.28
CA SER A 274 -9.74 -1.19 0.12
C SER A 274 -8.40 -0.90 0.79
N LEU A 275 -7.29 -1.19 0.10
CA LEU A 275 -5.94 -0.92 0.62
C LEU A 275 -5.64 0.58 0.75
N VAL A 276 -6.09 1.37 -0.24
CA VAL A 276 -5.99 2.84 -0.20
C VAL A 276 -6.81 3.41 0.94
N TRP A 277 -8.06 2.96 1.09
CA TRP A 277 -8.95 3.38 2.17
C TRP A 277 -8.33 3.08 3.54
N MET A 278 -7.79 1.87 3.72
CA MET A 278 -7.09 1.47 4.93
C MET A 278 -5.94 2.43 5.25
N ARG A 279 -5.08 2.70 4.26
CA ARG A 279 -3.95 3.64 4.42
C ARG A 279 -4.43 5.03 4.84
N CYS A 280 -5.43 5.58 4.15
CA CYS A 280 -5.97 6.91 4.45
C CYS A 280 -6.60 6.96 5.86
N ALA A 281 -7.42 5.96 6.20
CA ALA A 281 -8.12 5.88 7.48
C ALA A 281 -7.14 5.86 8.66
N ARG A 282 -6.01 5.14 8.56
CA ARG A 282 -4.98 5.11 9.61
C ARG A 282 -4.38 6.48 9.87
N VAL A 283 -3.95 7.18 8.82
CA VAL A 283 -3.33 8.50 8.99
C VAL A 283 -4.35 9.52 9.51
N PHE A 284 -5.59 9.48 9.03
CA PHE A 284 -6.66 10.36 9.50
C PHE A 284 -7.03 10.10 10.97
N ALA A 285 -7.12 8.83 11.38
CA ALA A 285 -7.39 8.46 12.77
C ALA A 285 -6.25 8.92 13.70
N LEU A 286 -4.99 8.73 13.28
CA LEU A 286 -3.82 9.21 14.03
C LEU A 286 -3.78 10.75 14.11
N ALA A 287 -4.17 11.44 13.03
CA ALA A 287 -4.25 12.91 13.03
C ALA A 287 -5.38 13.42 13.94
N ALA A 288 -6.52 12.72 14.00
CA ALA A 288 -7.61 13.04 14.92
C ALA A 288 -7.20 12.84 16.39
N ALA A 289 -6.43 11.78 16.69
CA ALA A 289 -5.89 11.53 18.02
C ALA A 289 -4.83 12.56 18.43
N GLY A 290 -4.03 13.06 17.47
CA GLY A 290 -2.94 14.02 17.71
C GLY A 290 -3.37 15.47 17.97
N ARG A 291 -4.64 15.83 17.73
CA ARG A 291 -5.16 17.18 18.03
C ARG A 291 -5.50 17.41 19.50
N LEU A 292 -5.45 16.35 20.32
CA LEU A 292 -5.75 16.40 21.75
C LEU A 292 -4.49 16.66 22.60
N ASP A 293 -3.30 16.48 22.02
CA ASP A 293 -2.00 16.75 22.63
C ASP A 293 -1.54 18.18 22.31
#